data_AF-A0A9N9HTR2-F1
#
_entry.id   AF-A0A9N9HTR2-F1
#
_cell.length_a   1.000
_cell.length_b   1.000
_cell.length_c   1.000
_cell.angle_alpha   90.00
_cell.angle_beta   90.00
_cell.angle_gamma   90.00
#
_symmetry.space_group_name_H-M   'P 1'
#
loop_
_entity.id
_entity.type
_entity.pdbx_description
1 polymer ?
#
loop_
_entity_poly.entity_id
_entity_poly.type
_entity_poly.pdbx_seq_one_letter_code
_entity_poly.pdbx_strand_id
1 'polypeptide(L)' 'KFLEQVKKELNISENIELSPHTLRRCFATYNAISGMPLPVLQKVLGHSKISTTALYIKDSDL' A
#
# COMPACT_ATOMS: atom_id res chain seq x y z
N LYS A 1 3.47 2.13 -18.67
CA LYS A 1 2.75 1.37 -19.72
C LYS A 1 1.92 0.23 -19.12
N PHE A 2 2.49 -0.65 -18.29
CA PHE A 2 1.74 -1.75 -17.66
C PHE A 2 0.51 -1.30 -16.84
N LEU A 3 0.68 -0.40 -15.86
CA LEU A 3 -0.45 0.02 -15.01
C LEU A 3 -1.58 0.74 -15.76
N GLU A 4 -1.22 1.52 -16.78
CA GLU A 4 -2.20 2.15 -17.69
C GLU A 4 -2.98 1.11 -18.50
N GLN A 5 -2.33 0.03 -18.92
CA GLN A 5 -3.00 -1.08 -19.59
C GLN A 5 -3.96 -1.80 -18.64
N VAL A 6 -3.51 -2.11 -17.41
CA VAL A 6 -4.34 -2.74 -16.37
C VAL A 6 -5.57 -1.88 -16.05
N LYS A 7 -5.41 -0.55 -15.92
CA LYS A 7 -6.53 0.38 -15.72
C LYS A 7 -7.60 0.22 -16.79
N LYS A 8 -7.20 0.20 -18.06
CA LYS A 8 -8.11 0.05 -19.20
C LYS A 8 -8.79 -1.31 -19.21
N GLU A 9 -8.02 -2.39 -19.02
CA GLU A 9 -8.54 -3.76 -19.02
C GLU A 9 -9.56 -4.00 -17.90
N LEU A 10 -9.36 -3.39 -16.73
CA LEU A 10 -10.24 -3.51 -15.57
C LEU A 10 -11.35 -2.44 -15.52
N ASN A 11 -11.47 -1.56 -16.52
CA ASN A 11 -12.40 -0.43 -16.54
C ASN A 11 -12.33 0.45 -15.28
N ILE A 12 -11.11 0.67 -14.76
CA ILE A 12 -10.88 1.56 -13.62
C ILE A 12 -11.00 3.01 -14.11
N SER A 13 -11.76 3.83 -13.37
CA SER A 13 -11.99 5.22 -13.72
C SER A 13 -10.69 6.03 -13.81
N GLU A 14 -10.59 6.89 -14.82
CA GLU A 14 -9.39 7.69 -15.11
C GLU A 14 -8.99 8.63 -13.96
N ASN A 15 -9.96 9.06 -13.15
CA ASN A 15 -9.71 9.89 -11.97
C ASN A 15 -9.07 9.15 -10.79
N ILE A 16 -8.98 7.82 -10.82
CA ILE A 16 -8.31 7.03 -9.80
C ILE A 16 -6.82 6.99 -10.12
N GLU A 17 -5.96 7.45 -9.21
CA GLU A 17 -4.52 7.34 -9.38
C GLU A 17 -4.05 5.90 -9.14
N LEU A 18 -3.63 5.19 -10.19
CA LEU A 18 -2.99 3.88 -10.09
C LEU A 18 -1.50 4.00 -10.40
N SER A 19 -0.68 4.18 -9.37
CA SER A 19 0.78 4.21 -9.48
C SER A 19 1.42 3.06 -8.70
N PRO A 20 2.72 2.74 -8.93
CA PRO A 20 3.42 1.76 -8.12
C PRO A 20 3.39 2.11 -6.63
N HIS A 21 3.39 3.41 -6.31
CA HIS A 21 3.29 3.87 -4.93
C HIS A 21 1.88 3.67 -4.37
N THR A 22 0.81 3.87 -5.16
CA THR A 22 -0.57 3.51 -4.75
C THR A 22 -0.64 2.05 -4.32
N LEU A 23 -0.15 1.13 -5.16
CA LEU A 23 -0.15 -0.31 -4.87
C LEU A 23 0.61 -0.66 -3.60
N ARG A 24 1.79 -0.05 -3.41
CA ARG A 24 2.60 -0.24 -2.21
C ARG A 24 1.88 0.23 -0.94
N ARG A 25 1.20 1.38 -1.01
CA ARG A 25 0.40 1.91 0.10
C ARG A 25 -0.78 0.98 0.41
N CYS A 26 -1.50 0.50 -0.61
CA CYS A 26 -2.58 -0.47 -0.45
C CYS A 26 -2.08 -1.75 0.25
N PHE A 27 -0.95 -2.31 -0.21
CA PHE A 27 -0.35 -3.49 0.43
C PHE A 27 0.00 -3.22 1.91
N ALA A 28 0.61 -2.07 2.21
CA ALA A 28 1.01 -1.71 3.56
C ALA A 28 -0.18 -1.57 4.51
N THR A 29 -1.18 -0.77 4.12
CA THR A 29 -2.40 -0.56 4.91
C THR A 29 -3.19 -1.86 5.09
N TYR A 30 -3.41 -2.63 4.01
CA TYR A 30 -4.17 -3.88 4.10
C TYR A 30 -3.55 -4.88 5.08
N ASN A 31 -2.24 -5.09 5.02
CA ASN A 31 -1.58 -6.03 5.91
C ASN A 31 -1.45 -5.51 7.35
N ALA A 32 -1.29 -4.19 7.53
CA ALA A 32 -1.34 -3.58 8.85
C ALA A 32 -2.69 -3.85 9.53
N ILE A 33 -3.80 -3.57 8.84
CA ILE A 33 -5.18 -3.83 9.32
C ILE A 33 -5.42 -5.32 9.56
N SER A 34 -4.85 -6.17 8.70
CA SER A 34 -4.95 -7.64 8.85
C SER A 34 -4.12 -8.19 10.02
N GLY A 35 -3.52 -7.32 10.85
CA GLY A 35 -2.79 -7.72 12.05
C GLY A 35 -1.36 -8.18 11.81
N MET A 36 -0.77 -7.89 10.63
CA MET A 36 0.64 -8.21 10.41
C MET A 36 1.51 -7.41 11.39
N PRO A 37 2.42 -8.06 12.14
CA PRO A 37 3.29 -7.35 13.07
C PRO A 37 4.11 -6.27 12.34
N LEU A 38 4.10 -5.05 12.88
CA LEU A 38 4.75 -3.89 12.27
C LEU A 38 6.25 -4.12 11.89
N PRO A 39 7.06 -4.85 12.69
CA PRO A 39 8.45 -5.17 12.30
C PRO A 39 8.55 -6.12 11.10
N VAL A 40 7.57 -7.01 10.93
CA VAL A 40 7.50 -7.90 9.76
C VAL A 40 7.12 -7.07 8.53
N LEU A 41 6.09 -6.24 8.65
CA LEU A 41 5.69 -5.33 7.57
C LEU A 41 6.81 -4.39 7.15
N GLN A 42 7.59 -3.86 8.09
CA GLN A 42 8.76 -3.03 7.79
C GLN A 42 9.78 -3.77 6.92
N LYS A 43 10.11 -5.02 7.27
CA LYS A 43 11.07 -5.84 6.51
C LYS A 43 10.56 -6.14 5.11
N VAL A 44 9.29 -6.52 4.97
CA VAL A 44 8.66 -6.79 3.67
C VAL A 44 8.67 -5.54 2.78
N LEU A 45 8.41 -4.36 3.35
CA LEU A 45 8.42 -3.09 2.63
C LEU A 45 9.83 -2.52 2.39
N GLY A 46 10.87 -3.13 2.95
CA GLY A 46 12.25 -2.65 2.84
C GLY A 46 12.50 -1.30 3.50
N HIS A 47 11.74 -0.93 4.53
CA HIS A 47 11.94 0.36 5.21
C HIS A 47 13.14 0.31 6.14
N SER A 48 13.98 1.35 6.06
CA SER A 48 15.11 1.55 6.98
C SER A 48 14.67 2.02 8.37
N LYS A 49 13.51 2.68 8.49
CA LYS A 49 12.96 3.20 9.74
C LYS A 49 11.57 2.63 10.00
N ILE A 50 11.35 2.12 11.21
CA ILE A 50 10.03 1.63 11.65
C ILE A 50 8.95 2.71 11.60
N SER A 51 9.33 3.97 11.85
CA SER A 51 8.42 5.12 11.81
C SER A 51 7.81 5.35 10.43
N THR A 52 8.53 5.04 9.35
CA THR A 52 7.99 5.09 7.98
C THR A 52 6.89 4.05 7.76
N THR A 53 7.02 2.88 8.37
CA THR A 53 5.99 1.83 8.33
C THR A 53 4.80 2.19 9.22
N ALA A 54 5.04 2.81 10.38
CA ALA A 54 4.00 3.16 11.34
C ALA A 54 2.98 4.17 10.76
N LEU A 55 3.36 4.97 9.76
CA LEU A 55 2.45 5.88 9.05
C LEU A 55 1.24 5.18 8.39
N TYR A 56 1.32 3.86 8.18
CA TYR A 56 0.24 3.03 7.63
C TYR A 56 -0.72 2.47 8.69
N ILE A 57 -0.45 2.69 9.98
CA ILE A 57 -1.30 2.27 11.11
C ILE A 57 -1.91 3.51 11.76
N LYS A 58 -2.68 4.31 11.02
CA LYS A 58 -3.39 5.43 11.65
C LYS A 58 -4.55 4.89 12.50
N ASP A 59 -4.90 5.59 13.58
CA ASP A 59 -5.95 5.18 14.53
C ASP A 59 -7.34 4.94 13.90
N SER A 60 -7.58 5.35 12.65
CA SER A 60 -8.82 5.04 11.92
C SER A 60 -8.90 3.61 11.39
N ASP A 61 -7.77 2.91 11.37
CA ASP A 61 -7.61 1.62 10.69
C ASP A 61 -7.57 0.44 11.68
N LEU A 62 -7.72 0.70 12.99
CA LEU A 62 -7.89 -0.28 14.09
C LEU A 62 -9.24 -0.08 14.77
#